data_AF-A0A429JI89-F1
#
_entry.id   AF-A0A429JI89-F1
#
_cell.length_a   1.000
_cell.length_b   1.000
_cell.length_c   1.000
_cell.angle_alpha   90.00
_cell.angle_beta   90.00
_cell.angle_gamma   90.00
#
_symmetry.space_group_name_H-M   'P 1'
#
loop_
_entity.id
_entity.type
_entity.pdbx_description
1 polymer ?
#
loop_
_entity_poly.entity_id
_entity_poly.type
_entity_poly.pdbx_seq_one_letter_code
_entity_poly.pdbx_strand_id
1 'polypeptide(L)'
;ATRLARLRATGRGGEAHALLCAAAHAHPSELPRLIEELESAGLAAEVPTLLWEVACLPPPRLAAAADALTAAGRTAESVRLLRQGVARPVGEVAHTALALLGAGRPAEARELFAALVRARTPEEAVEATASAPGELVPLLLEAAADVSPYRHRDISHALRAGGASF
;
A
#
# COMPACT_ATOMS: atom_id res chain seq x y z
N ALA A 1 -15.88 7.28 -16.30
CA ALA A 1 -15.55 8.73 -16.20
C ALA A 1 -16.69 9.74 -16.45
N THR A 2 -17.55 9.60 -17.47
CA THR A 2 -18.53 10.65 -17.89
C THR A 2 -19.47 11.14 -16.79
N ARG A 3 -19.97 10.25 -15.94
CA ARG A 3 -20.83 10.62 -14.80
C ARG A 3 -20.10 11.50 -13.80
N LEU A 4 -18.82 11.20 -13.51
CA LEU A 4 -17.99 11.96 -12.59
C LEU A 4 -17.73 13.38 -13.11
N ALA A 5 -17.35 13.51 -14.39
CA ALA A 5 -17.16 14.82 -15.04
C ALA A 5 -18.39 15.71 -14.92
N ARG A 6 -19.59 15.15 -15.19
CA ARG A 6 -20.85 15.89 -15.06
C ARG A 6 -21.14 16.32 -13.62
N LEU A 7 -20.88 15.47 -12.63
CA LEU A 7 -21.06 15.82 -11.21
C LEU A 7 -20.13 16.97 -10.80
N ARG A 8 -18.86 16.94 -11.24
CA ARG A 8 -17.92 18.04 -11.00
C ARG A 8 -18.35 19.34 -11.68
N ALA A 9 -18.74 19.28 -12.96
CA ALA A 9 -19.19 20.46 -13.72
C ALA A 9 -20.44 21.11 -13.13
N THR A 10 -21.28 20.35 -12.42
CA THR A 10 -22.51 20.84 -11.77
C THR A 10 -22.31 21.18 -10.28
N GLY A 11 -21.06 21.20 -9.79
CA GLY A 11 -20.75 21.52 -8.39
C GLY A 11 -21.18 20.45 -7.38
N ARG A 12 -21.57 19.25 -7.82
CA ARG A 12 -22.07 18.15 -6.98
C ARG A 12 -20.92 17.31 -6.41
N GLY A 13 -20.05 17.96 -5.63
CA GLY A 13 -18.81 17.36 -5.10
C GLY A 13 -19.02 16.13 -4.22
N GLY A 14 -20.04 16.13 -3.35
CA GLY A 14 -20.33 14.98 -2.47
C GLY A 14 -20.71 13.71 -3.25
N GLU A 15 -21.49 13.85 -4.32
CA GLU A 15 -21.86 12.71 -5.17
C GLU A 15 -20.70 12.26 -6.07
N ALA A 16 -19.86 13.19 -6.50
CA ALA A 16 -18.62 12.85 -7.20
C ALA A 16 -17.70 12.01 -6.31
N HIS A 17 -17.55 12.39 -5.04
CA HIS A 17 -16.79 11.63 -4.05
C HIS A 17 -17.42 10.26 -3.80
N ALA A 18 -18.73 10.18 -3.54
CA ALA A 18 -19.42 8.89 -3.34
C ALA A 18 -19.25 7.94 -4.54
N LEU A 19 -19.24 8.47 -5.77
CA LEU A 19 -18.99 7.68 -6.97
C LEU A 19 -17.54 7.14 -7.02
N LEU A 20 -16.55 7.94 -6.64
CA LEU A 20 -15.15 7.51 -6.54
C LEU A 20 -14.96 6.45 -5.45
N CYS A 21 -15.55 6.63 -4.27
CA CYS A 21 -15.54 5.64 -3.20
C CYS A 21 -16.14 4.32 -3.69
N ALA A 22 -17.30 4.36 -4.35
CA ALA A 22 -17.94 3.16 -4.89
C ALA A 22 -17.04 2.46 -5.94
N ALA A 23 -16.39 3.22 -6.81
CA ALA A 23 -15.45 2.68 -7.79
C ALA A 23 -14.23 2.01 -7.14
N ALA A 24 -13.62 2.66 -6.13
CA ALA A 24 -12.51 2.11 -5.37
C ALA A 24 -12.86 0.77 -4.69
N HIS A 25 -14.09 0.66 -4.19
CA HIS A 25 -14.55 -0.52 -3.46
C HIS A 25 -15.02 -1.67 -4.33
N ALA A 26 -15.40 -1.44 -5.59
CA ALA A 26 -15.98 -2.49 -6.44
C ALA A 26 -14.93 -3.57 -6.83
N HIS A 27 -13.88 -3.17 -7.54
CA HIS A 27 -12.90 -4.10 -8.11
C HIS A 27 -11.46 -3.57 -8.01
N PRO A 28 -10.70 -3.92 -6.96
CA PRO A 28 -9.33 -3.44 -6.74
C PRO A 28 -8.39 -3.79 -7.90
N SER A 29 -8.61 -4.94 -8.55
CA SER A 29 -7.85 -5.37 -9.72
C SER A 29 -8.12 -4.54 -10.98
N GLU A 30 -9.22 -3.79 -11.05
CA GLU A 30 -9.53 -2.90 -12.17
C GLU A 30 -8.97 -1.48 -11.98
N LEU A 31 -8.27 -1.22 -10.88
CA LEU A 31 -7.72 0.10 -10.58
C LEU A 31 -6.88 0.70 -11.73
N PRO A 32 -5.99 -0.04 -12.43
CA PRO A 32 -5.26 0.52 -13.56
C PRO A 32 -6.19 1.04 -14.68
N ARG A 33 -7.25 0.28 -14.99
CA ARG A 33 -8.27 0.63 -15.99
C ARG A 33 -9.05 1.87 -15.56
N LEU A 34 -9.42 1.98 -14.28
CA LEU A 34 -10.10 3.15 -13.74
C LEU A 34 -9.22 4.41 -13.81
N ILE A 35 -7.92 4.29 -13.52
CA ILE A 35 -6.97 5.40 -13.67
C ILE A 35 -6.89 5.84 -15.13
N GLU A 36 -6.74 4.91 -16.07
CA GLU A 36 -6.70 5.20 -17.50
C GLU A 36 -7.99 5.87 -18.00
N GLU A 37 -9.17 5.41 -17.53
CA GLU A 37 -10.45 6.07 -17.83
C GLU A 37 -10.51 7.51 -17.32
N LEU A 38 -9.95 7.78 -16.14
CA LEU A 38 -9.91 9.14 -15.58
C LEU A 38 -8.95 10.02 -16.37
N GLU A 39 -7.75 9.52 -16.67
CA GLU A 39 -6.73 10.23 -17.46
C GLU A 39 -7.25 10.58 -18.86
N SER A 40 -7.80 9.60 -19.58
CA SER A 40 -8.34 9.80 -20.94
C SER A 40 -9.55 10.74 -20.99
N ALA A 41 -10.28 10.88 -19.87
CA ALA A 41 -11.39 11.82 -19.73
C ALA A 41 -10.98 13.21 -19.19
N GLY A 42 -9.69 13.49 -19.03
CA GLY A 42 -9.20 14.76 -18.49
C GLY A 42 -9.43 14.95 -16.98
N LEU A 43 -9.66 13.86 -16.25
CA LEU A 43 -9.92 13.82 -14.81
C LEU A 43 -8.73 13.28 -14.01
N ALA A 44 -7.49 13.44 -14.50
CA ALA A 44 -6.28 12.98 -13.82
C ALA A 44 -6.14 13.54 -12.38
N ALA A 45 -6.71 14.71 -12.11
CA ALA A 45 -6.76 15.31 -10.77
C ALA A 45 -7.55 14.48 -9.74
N GLU A 46 -8.39 13.54 -10.16
CA GLU A 46 -9.16 12.65 -9.28
C GLU A 46 -8.36 11.39 -8.86
N VAL A 47 -7.27 11.06 -9.57
CA VAL A 47 -6.47 9.86 -9.30
C VAL A 47 -5.91 9.83 -7.87
N PRO A 48 -5.38 10.93 -7.30
CA PRO A 48 -4.95 10.93 -5.89
C PRO A 48 -6.06 10.59 -4.91
N THR A 49 -7.28 11.09 -5.13
CA THR A 49 -8.45 10.77 -4.30
C THR A 49 -8.82 9.29 -4.45
N LEU A 50 -8.84 8.78 -5.68
CA LEU A 50 -9.09 7.35 -5.93
C LEU A 50 -8.08 6.46 -5.19
N LEU A 51 -6.78 6.75 -5.30
CA LEU A 51 -5.73 6.00 -4.62
C LEU A 51 -5.87 6.02 -3.09
N TRP A 52 -6.27 7.17 -2.53
CA TRP A 52 -6.55 7.28 -1.10
C TRP A 52 -7.69 6.36 -0.65
N GLU A 53 -8.80 6.34 -1.40
CA GLU A 53 -9.93 5.45 -1.10
C GLU A 53 -9.53 3.96 -1.18
N VAL A 54 -8.68 3.61 -2.15
CA VAL A 54 -8.15 2.24 -2.27
C VAL A 54 -7.21 1.89 -1.12
N ALA A 55 -6.40 2.84 -0.63
CA ALA A 55 -5.49 2.62 0.50
C ALA A 55 -6.23 2.20 1.79
N CYS A 56 -7.50 2.62 1.92
CA CYS A 56 -8.38 2.31 3.03
C CYS A 56 -9.02 0.90 2.96
N LEU A 57 -8.88 0.17 1.85
CA LEU A 57 -9.48 -1.16 1.70
C LEU A 57 -8.87 -2.19 2.67
N PRO A 58 -9.57 -3.29 3.00
CA PRO A 58 -8.98 -4.39 3.77
C PRO A 58 -7.66 -4.91 3.18
N PRO A 59 -6.72 -5.43 4.00
CA PRO A 59 -5.36 -5.77 3.57
C PRO A 59 -5.26 -6.62 2.28
N PRO A 60 -6.06 -7.70 2.09
CA PRO A 60 -5.98 -8.49 0.85
C PRO A 60 -6.40 -7.71 -0.40
N ARG A 61 -7.36 -6.77 -0.25
CA ARG A 61 -7.85 -5.94 -1.36
C ARG A 61 -6.85 -4.83 -1.71
N LEU A 62 -6.17 -4.27 -0.70
CA LEU A 62 -5.07 -3.34 -0.90
C LEU A 62 -3.90 -4.02 -1.65
N ALA A 63 -3.51 -5.22 -1.22
CA ALA A 63 -2.50 -6.02 -1.90
C ALA A 63 -2.86 -6.31 -3.36
N ALA A 64 -4.11 -6.70 -3.64
CA ALA A 64 -4.59 -6.94 -5.00
C ALA A 64 -4.55 -5.69 -5.88
N ALA A 65 -4.83 -4.51 -5.33
CA ALA A 65 -4.72 -3.24 -6.07
C ALA A 65 -3.27 -2.88 -6.40
N ALA A 66 -2.34 -3.04 -5.44
CA ALA A 66 -0.92 -2.79 -5.66
C ALA A 66 -0.32 -3.77 -6.68
N ASP A 67 -0.72 -5.04 -6.63
CA ASP A 67 -0.37 -6.03 -7.64
C ASP A 67 -0.88 -5.61 -9.02
N ALA A 68 -2.17 -5.28 -9.15
CA ALA A 68 -2.75 -4.88 -10.43
C ALA A 68 -2.06 -3.64 -11.04
N LEU A 69 -1.73 -2.64 -10.22
CA LEU A 69 -0.96 -1.47 -10.66
C LEU A 69 0.43 -1.87 -11.18
N THR A 70 1.13 -2.73 -10.44
CA THR A 70 2.47 -3.17 -10.84
C THR A 70 2.44 -4.03 -12.10
N ALA A 71 1.48 -4.95 -12.21
CA ALA A 71 1.27 -5.77 -13.41
C ALA A 71 0.93 -4.92 -14.65
N ALA A 72 0.28 -3.78 -14.47
CA ALA A 72 0.00 -2.81 -15.53
C ALA A 72 1.15 -1.82 -15.80
N GLY A 73 2.31 -1.96 -15.15
CA GLY A 73 3.45 -1.05 -15.29
C GLY A 73 3.26 0.32 -14.61
N ARG A 74 2.20 0.49 -13.81
CA ARG A 74 1.89 1.70 -13.02
C ARG A 74 2.61 1.67 -11.67
N THR A 75 3.94 1.49 -11.71
CA THR A 75 4.76 1.27 -10.51
C THR A 75 4.77 2.48 -9.58
N ALA A 76 4.71 3.71 -10.11
CA ALA A 76 4.68 4.91 -9.29
C ALA A 76 3.41 4.99 -8.43
N GLU A 77 2.26 4.66 -9.02
CA GLU A 77 0.97 4.59 -8.32
C GLU A 77 0.97 3.44 -7.30
N SER A 78 1.53 2.28 -7.65
CA SER A 78 1.67 1.14 -6.73
C SER A 78 2.49 1.50 -5.48
N VAL A 79 3.67 2.09 -5.69
CA VAL A 79 4.55 2.55 -4.61
C VAL A 79 3.85 3.60 -3.75
N ARG A 80 3.14 4.57 -4.37
CA ARG A 80 2.38 5.59 -3.63
C ARG A 80 1.30 4.97 -2.77
N LEU A 81 0.55 4.00 -3.32
CA LEU A 81 -0.52 3.29 -2.63
C LEU A 81 0.02 2.51 -1.41
N LEU A 82 1.11 1.75 -1.58
CA LEU A 82 1.75 1.01 -0.49
C LEU A 82 2.26 1.94 0.62
N ARG A 83 2.86 3.09 0.25
CA ARG A 83 3.30 4.10 1.23
C ARG A 83 2.15 4.71 2.02
N GLN A 84 0.96 4.84 1.44
CA GLN A 84 -0.23 5.28 2.20
C GLN A 84 -0.68 4.20 3.20
N GLY A 85 -0.52 2.92 2.84
CA GLY A 85 -0.90 1.79 3.67
C GLY A 85 -0.19 1.71 5.02
N VAL A 86 1.02 2.27 5.18
CA VAL A 86 1.77 2.18 6.46
C VAL A 86 1.24 3.08 7.57
N ALA A 87 0.29 3.97 7.25
CA ALA A 87 -0.44 4.77 8.25
C ALA A 87 -1.40 3.91 9.10
N ARG A 88 -1.73 2.70 8.62
CA ARG A 88 -2.64 1.75 9.27
C ARG A 88 -2.00 1.08 10.50
N PRO A 89 -2.78 0.39 11.34
CA PRO A 89 -2.24 -0.44 12.42
C PRO A 89 -1.21 -1.45 11.88
N VAL A 90 -0.12 -1.69 12.63
CA VAL A 90 1.00 -2.55 12.20
C VAL A 90 0.57 -3.96 11.83
N GLY A 91 -0.45 -4.50 12.51
CA GLY A 91 -1.06 -5.78 12.15
C GLY A 91 -1.67 -5.77 10.74
N GLU A 92 -2.34 -4.69 10.31
CA GLU A 92 -2.90 -4.61 8.96
C GLU A 92 -1.80 -4.46 7.88
N VAL A 93 -0.70 -3.77 8.22
CA VAL A 93 0.49 -3.71 7.35
C VAL A 93 1.08 -5.11 7.16
N ALA A 94 1.21 -5.88 8.23
CA ALA A 94 1.66 -7.27 8.19
C ALA A 94 0.77 -8.15 7.30
N HIS A 95 -0.54 -8.08 7.47
CA HIS A 95 -1.50 -8.82 6.63
C HIS A 95 -1.42 -8.41 5.16
N THR A 96 -1.16 -7.13 4.88
CA THR A 96 -0.99 -6.66 3.49
C THR A 96 0.28 -7.25 2.88
N ALA A 97 1.39 -7.27 3.63
CA ALA A 97 2.64 -7.88 3.18
C ALA A 97 2.49 -9.39 2.94
N LEU A 98 1.84 -10.12 3.85
CA LEU A 98 1.56 -11.56 3.66
C LEU A 98 0.68 -11.81 2.43
N ALA A 99 -0.32 -10.97 2.19
CA ALA A 99 -1.15 -11.08 0.98
C ALA A 99 -0.33 -10.83 -0.30
N LEU A 100 0.61 -9.89 -0.29
CA LEU A 100 1.54 -9.66 -1.42
C LEU A 100 2.49 -10.84 -1.62
N LEU A 101 3.06 -11.39 -0.55
CA LEU A 101 3.92 -12.59 -0.61
C LEU A 101 3.15 -13.79 -1.19
N GLY A 102 1.92 -14.03 -0.71
CA GLY A 102 1.05 -15.07 -1.24
C GLY A 102 0.65 -14.87 -2.71
N ALA A 103 0.64 -13.63 -3.20
CA ALA A 103 0.42 -13.30 -4.60
C ALA A 103 1.71 -13.34 -5.46
N GLY A 104 2.87 -13.73 -4.89
CA GLY A 104 4.13 -13.76 -5.61
C GLY A 104 4.71 -12.36 -5.90
N ARG A 105 4.46 -11.41 -5.00
CA ARG A 105 4.88 -9.99 -5.09
C ARG A 105 5.83 -9.60 -3.96
N PRO A 106 7.02 -10.23 -3.87
CA PRO A 106 7.98 -9.95 -2.79
C PRO A 106 8.61 -8.56 -2.88
N ALA A 107 8.73 -7.98 -4.08
CA ALA A 107 9.28 -6.64 -4.25
C ALA A 107 8.34 -5.57 -3.66
N GLU A 108 7.05 -5.74 -3.86
CA GLU A 108 5.99 -4.87 -3.33
C GLU A 108 5.85 -5.03 -1.83
N ALA A 109 5.92 -6.27 -1.31
CA ALA A 109 5.98 -6.51 0.13
C ALA A 109 7.20 -5.82 0.76
N ARG A 110 8.36 -5.85 0.08
CA ARG A 110 9.58 -5.17 0.52
C ARG A 110 9.44 -3.66 0.48
N GLU A 111 8.85 -3.07 -0.57
CA GLU A 111 8.60 -1.62 -0.62
C GLU A 111 7.64 -1.16 0.50
N LEU A 112 6.62 -1.95 0.81
CA LEU A 112 5.71 -1.68 1.94
C LEU A 112 6.48 -1.65 3.27
N PHE A 113 7.34 -2.64 3.52
CA PHE A 113 8.15 -2.69 4.73
C PHE A 113 9.24 -1.61 4.75
N ALA A 114 9.82 -1.25 3.60
CA ALA A 114 10.76 -0.14 3.50
C ALA A 114 10.06 1.19 3.81
N ALA A 115 8.81 1.37 3.39
CA ALA A 115 7.99 2.50 3.77
C ALA A 115 7.68 2.49 5.29
N LEU A 116 7.40 1.34 5.89
CA LEU A 116 7.17 1.18 7.33
C LEU A 116 8.41 1.59 8.13
N VAL A 117 9.59 1.09 7.76
CA VAL A 117 10.89 1.40 8.40
C VAL A 117 11.22 2.90 8.32
N ARG A 118 10.82 3.58 7.24
CA ARG A 118 11.01 5.04 7.12
C ARG A 118 10.04 5.82 7.99
N ALA A 119 8.82 5.32 8.19
CA ALA A 119 7.71 6.08 8.79
C ALA A 119 7.51 5.82 10.29
N ARG A 120 7.95 4.67 10.81
CA ARG A 120 7.66 4.20 12.18
C ARG A 120 8.91 3.99 13.00
N THR A 121 8.75 3.77 14.31
CA THR A 121 9.90 3.39 15.16
C THR A 121 10.38 1.98 14.83
N PRO A 122 11.63 1.63 15.15
CA PRO A 122 12.12 0.26 15.01
C PRO A 122 11.25 -0.77 15.73
N GLU A 123 10.72 -0.43 16.91
CA GLU A 123 9.87 -1.30 17.73
C GLU A 123 8.52 -1.58 17.06
N GLU A 124 7.85 -0.54 16.54
CA GLU A 124 6.60 -0.69 15.79
C GLU A 124 6.80 -1.52 14.50
N ALA A 125 7.95 -1.33 13.83
CA ALA A 125 8.28 -2.11 12.64
C ALA A 125 8.54 -3.60 12.97
N VAL A 126 9.18 -3.88 14.10
CA VAL A 126 9.35 -5.25 14.61
C VAL A 126 8.02 -5.86 15.04
N GLU A 127 7.13 -5.09 15.68
CA GLU A 127 5.79 -5.54 16.08
C GLU A 127 4.98 -6.04 14.88
N ALA A 128 5.11 -5.41 13.71
CA ALA A 128 4.46 -5.85 12.48
C ALA A 128 4.83 -7.30 12.09
N THR A 129 5.99 -7.81 12.52
CA THR A 129 6.43 -9.18 12.18
C THR A 129 5.82 -10.26 13.07
N ALA A 130 5.20 -9.89 14.20
CA ALA A 130 4.80 -10.83 15.25
C ALA A 130 3.81 -11.91 14.79
N SER A 131 2.96 -11.60 13.81
CA SER A 131 1.96 -12.54 13.29
C SER A 131 2.54 -13.67 12.43
N ALA A 132 3.67 -13.44 11.77
CA ALA A 132 4.34 -14.42 10.92
C ALA A 132 5.85 -14.19 10.90
N PRO A 133 6.56 -14.43 12.03
CA PRO A 133 7.97 -14.04 12.15
C PRO A 133 8.87 -14.70 11.10
N GLY A 134 8.60 -15.96 10.73
CA GLY A 134 9.40 -16.70 9.76
C GLY A 134 9.39 -16.10 8.34
N GLU A 135 8.33 -15.38 7.97
CA GLU A 135 8.21 -14.73 6.66
C GLU A 135 8.56 -13.25 6.75
N LEU A 136 8.14 -12.58 7.83
CA LEU A 136 8.18 -11.12 7.94
C LEU A 136 9.48 -10.58 8.53
N VAL A 137 10.19 -11.33 9.39
CA VAL A 137 11.49 -10.88 9.92
C VAL A 137 12.56 -10.78 8.82
N PRO A 138 12.75 -11.80 7.95
CA PRO A 138 13.67 -11.68 6.83
C PRO A 138 13.31 -10.51 5.90
N LEU A 139 12.02 -10.36 5.57
CA LEU A 139 11.53 -9.25 4.76
C LEU A 139 11.85 -7.89 5.38
N LEU A 140 11.66 -7.74 6.69
CA LEU A 140 11.96 -6.51 7.42
C LEU A 140 13.45 -6.17 7.42
N LEU A 141 14.32 -7.16 7.61
CA LEU A 141 15.76 -6.96 7.59
C LEU A 141 16.24 -6.55 6.19
N GLU A 142 15.76 -7.21 5.14
CA GLU A 142 16.04 -6.83 3.75
C GLU A 142 15.57 -5.41 3.46
N ALA A 143 14.32 -5.09 3.80
CA ALA A 143 13.76 -3.76 3.59
C ALA A 143 14.56 -2.67 4.35
N ALA A 144 14.98 -2.95 5.58
CA ALA A 144 15.78 -2.02 6.37
C ALA A 144 17.18 -1.81 5.78
N ALA A 145 17.80 -2.86 5.23
CA ALA A 145 19.08 -2.79 4.53
C ALA A 145 18.99 -1.94 3.25
N ASP A 146 17.91 -2.08 2.49
CA ASP A 146 17.64 -1.26 1.30
C ASP A 146 17.42 0.22 1.64
N VAL A 147 16.91 0.52 2.85
CA VAL A 147 16.75 1.90 3.30
C VAL A 147 18.09 2.52 3.69
N SER A 148 18.83 1.89 4.63
CA SER A 148 20.20 2.27 4.96
C SER A 148 20.86 1.28 5.94
N PRO A 149 22.21 1.23 5.99
CA PRO A 149 22.93 0.44 6.99
C PRO A 149 22.58 0.81 8.44
N TYR A 150 22.27 2.10 8.69
CA TYR A 150 21.84 2.58 10.00
C TYR A 150 20.49 1.99 10.40
N ARG A 151 19.49 2.02 9.50
CA ARG A 151 18.16 1.45 9.76
C ARG A 151 18.22 -0.07 9.94
N HIS A 152 19.03 -0.76 9.16
CA HIS A 152 19.26 -2.19 9.36
C HIS A 152 19.79 -2.50 10.78
N ARG A 153 20.73 -1.68 11.28
CA ARG A 153 21.28 -1.85 12.63
C ARG A 153 20.22 -1.62 13.72
N ASP A 154 19.41 -0.57 13.59
CA ASP A 154 18.34 -0.25 14.54
C ASP A 154 17.32 -1.38 14.64
N ILE A 155 16.86 -1.89 13.49
CA ILE A 155 15.92 -3.03 13.43
C ILE A 155 16.55 -4.29 14.03
N SER A 156 17.79 -4.60 13.65
CA SER A 156 18.51 -5.75 14.21
C SER A 156 18.68 -5.66 15.73
N HIS A 157 18.80 -4.45 16.27
CA HIS A 157 18.86 -4.21 17.71
C HIS A 157 17.49 -4.41 18.37
N ALA A 158 16.43 -3.82 17.80
CA ALA A 158 15.06 -3.96 18.30
C ALA A 158 14.59 -5.43 18.33
N LEU A 159 14.90 -6.22 17.29
CA LEU A 159 14.58 -7.65 17.26
C LEU A 159 15.27 -8.42 18.41
N ARG A 160 16.56 -8.14 18.66
CA ARG A 160 17.32 -8.76 19.77
C ARG A 160 16.76 -8.37 21.14
N ALA A 161 16.38 -7.10 21.32
CA ALA A 161 15.77 -6.63 22.56
C ALA A 161 14.42 -7.30 22.84
N GLY A 162 13.66 -7.63 21.79
CA GLY A 162 12.40 -8.37 21.86
C GLY A 162 12.55 -9.89 22.04
N GLY A 163 13.76 -10.42 22.15
CA GLY A 163 14.02 -11.86 22.34
C GLY A 163 13.95 -12.71 21.06
N ALA A 164 13.86 -12.09 19.88
CA ALA A 164 13.96 -12.82 18.61
C ALA A 164 15.43 -13.17 18.35
N SER A 165 15.76 -14.47 18.42
CA SER A 165 16.98 -15.00 17.78
C SER A 165 16.61 -15.39 16.36
N PHE A 166 17.31 -14.80 15.38
CA PHE A 166 17.15 -15.04 13.95
C PHE A 166 18.38 -15.77 13.42
#